data_AF-A0A7V4LCR1-F1
#
_entry.id   AF-A0A7V4LCR1-F1
#
_cell.length_a   1.000
_cell.length_b   1.000
_cell.length_c   1.000
_cell.angle_alpha   90.00
_cell.angle_beta   90.00
_cell.angle_gamma   90.00
#
_symmetry.space_group_name_H-M   'P 1'
#
loop_
_entity.id
_entity.type
_entity.pdbx_description
1 polymer ?
#
loop_
_entity_poly.entity_id
_entity_poly.type
_entity_poly.pdbx_seq_one_letter_code
_entity_poly.pdbx_strand_id
1 'polypeptide(L)'
;MDFLKNLLEKGKDRFQRLSGSQRLFLLALVGAGILAGLFLIFLSGTTDYGVLFTNLSQEDAGAIVTKLKGKKVPYRLESGGTAILV
;
A
#
# COMPACT_ATOMS: atom_id res chain seq x y z
N MET A 1 -29.33 -1.80 18.11
CA MET A 1 -27.86 -1.95 17.96
C MET A 1 -27.35 -3.18 18.72
N ASP A 2 -28.23 -4.14 18.97
CA ASP A 2 -28.04 -5.19 19.99
C ASP A 2 -27.38 -6.43 19.39
N PHE A 3 -27.49 -6.60 18.08
CA PHE A 3 -26.80 -7.63 17.32
C PHE A 3 -25.28 -7.55 17.46
N LEU A 4 -24.69 -6.35 17.34
CA LEU A 4 -23.24 -6.14 17.44
C LEU A 4 -22.74 -6.41 18.88
N LYS A 5 -23.51 -5.97 19.88
CA LYS A 5 -23.20 -6.23 21.29
C LYS A 5 -23.22 -7.73 21.59
N ASN A 6 -24.25 -8.42 21.11
CA ASN A 6 -24.39 -9.87 21.29
C ASN A 6 -23.30 -10.67 20.55
N LEU A 7 -22.82 -10.19 19.42
CA LEU A 7 -21.71 -10.81 18.68
C LEU A 7 -20.37 -10.63 19.43
N LEU A 8 -20.16 -9.46 20.00
CA LEU A 8 -18.96 -9.12 20.76
C LEU A 8 -18.90 -9.86 22.11
N GLU A 9 -20.02 -9.96 22.81
CA GLU A 9 -20.14 -10.75 24.05
C GLU A 9 -19.92 -12.24 23.80
N LYS A 10 -20.57 -12.81 22.79
CA LYS A 10 -20.36 -14.22 22.41
C LYS A 10 -18.91 -14.49 22.01
N GLY A 11 -18.26 -13.56 21.31
CA GLY A 11 -16.84 -13.67 20.94
C GLY A 11 -15.92 -13.60 22.16
N LYS A 12 -16.17 -12.67 23.09
CA LYS A 12 -15.39 -12.49 24.33
C LYS A 12 -15.48 -13.71 25.24
N ASP A 13 -16.68 -14.25 25.44
CA ASP A 13 -16.90 -15.43 26.26
C ASP A 13 -16.23 -16.68 25.67
N ARG A 14 -16.28 -16.83 24.34
CA ARG A 14 -15.60 -17.92 23.64
C ARG A 14 -14.08 -17.78 23.76
N PHE A 15 -13.55 -16.57 23.69
CA PHE A 15 -12.11 -16.30 23.82
C PHE A 15 -11.59 -16.54 25.24
N GLN A 16 -12.38 -16.22 26.27
CA GLN A 16 -12.02 -16.47 27.68
C GLN A 16 -12.09 -17.96 28.08
N ARG A 17 -12.84 -18.77 27.32
CA ARG A 17 -12.93 -20.23 27.52
C ARG A 17 -11.80 -21.02 26.83
N LEU A 18 -10.96 -20.36 26.02
CA LEU A 18 -9.83 -21.00 25.36
C LEU A 18 -8.66 -21.18 26.33
N SER A 19 -7.96 -22.30 26.20
CA SER A 19 -6.72 -22.52 26.96
C SER A 19 -5.65 -21.49 26.59
N GLY A 20 -4.68 -21.24 27.48
CA GLY A 20 -3.61 -20.27 27.22
C GLY A 20 -2.86 -20.52 25.90
N SER A 21 -2.70 -21.79 25.51
CA SER A 21 -2.09 -22.19 24.24
C SER A 21 -2.97 -21.89 23.02
N GLN A 22 -4.29 -22.10 23.10
CA GLN A 22 -5.22 -21.76 22.03
C GLN A 22 -5.32 -20.24 21.81
N ARG A 23 -5.29 -19.47 22.90
CA ARG A 23 -5.27 -18.01 22.84
C ARG A 23 -4.01 -17.49 22.16
N LEU A 24 -2.85 -18.05 22.49
CA LEU A 24 -1.58 -17.69 21.86
C LEU A 24 -1.58 -18.03 20.37
N PHE A 25 -2.09 -19.21 19.99
CA PHE A 25 -2.19 -19.60 18.58
C PHE A 25 -3.08 -18.65 17.76
N LEU A 26 -4.25 -18.26 18.29
CA LEU A 26 -5.12 -17.31 17.61
C LEU A 26 -4.48 -15.93 17.46
N LEU A 27 -3.80 -15.44 18.49
CA LEU A 27 -3.09 -14.16 18.43
C LEU A 27 -1.95 -14.20 17.41
N ALA A 28 -1.20 -15.31 17.37
CA ALA A 28 -0.14 -15.52 16.39
C ALA A 28 -0.71 -15.56 14.96
N LEU A 29 -1.83 -16.25 14.75
CA LEU A 29 -2.47 -16.34 13.43
C LEU A 29 -2.95 -14.96 12.93
N VAL A 30 -3.63 -14.20 13.79
CA VAL A 30 -4.09 -12.85 13.45
C VAL A 30 -2.89 -11.92 13.20
N GLY A 31 -1.88 -11.97 14.07
CA GLY A 31 -0.65 -11.19 13.92
C GLY A 31 0.07 -11.51 12.61
N ALA A 32 0.21 -12.79 12.26
CA ALA A 32 0.81 -13.23 11.01
C ALA A 32 0.01 -12.74 9.79
N GLY A 33 -1.33 -12.79 9.85
CA GLY A 33 -2.19 -12.27 8.78
C GLY A 33 -2.01 -10.77 8.55
N ILE A 34 -1.91 -9.99 9.63
CA ILE A 34 -1.66 -8.53 9.55
C ILE A 34 -0.27 -8.28 8.95
N LEU A 35 0.77 -8.96 9.45
CA LEU A 35 2.13 -8.81 8.95
C LEU A 35 2.25 -9.19 7.48
N ALA A 36 1.61 -10.30 7.06
CA ALA A 36 1.57 -10.72 5.67
C ALA A 36 0.87 -9.69 4.78
N GLY A 37 -0.26 -9.13 5.23
CA GLY A 37 -0.96 -8.06 4.51
C GLY A 37 -0.11 -6.80 4.32
N LEU A 38 0.57 -6.36 5.39
CA LEU A 38 1.50 -5.23 5.33
C LEU A 38 2.69 -5.50 4.40
N PHE A 39 3.23 -6.72 4.44
CA PHE A 39 4.32 -7.14 3.56
C PHE A 39 3.92 -7.11 2.08
N LEU A 40 2.69 -7.57 1.75
CA LEU A 40 2.16 -7.49 0.39
C LEU A 40 1.94 -6.06 -0.08
N ILE A 41 1.43 -5.18 0.78
CA ILE A 41 1.29 -3.74 0.46
C ILE A 41 2.66 -3.12 0.19
N PHE A 42 3.66 -3.46 0.99
CA PHE A 42 5.04 -2.98 0.80
C PHE A 42 5.61 -3.46 -0.55
N LEU A 43 5.39 -4.71 -0.93
CA LEU A 43 5.80 -5.25 -2.24
C LEU A 43 5.08 -4.58 -3.42
N SER A 44 3.83 -4.17 -3.24
CA SER A 44 3.01 -3.55 -4.30
C SER A 44 3.41 -2.11 -4.67
N GLY A 45 4.40 -1.51 -3.99
CA GLY A 45 4.83 -0.12 -4.21
C GLY A 45 5.70 0.13 -5.45
N THR A 46 5.91 -0.86 -6.32
CA THR A 46 6.74 -0.70 -7.51
C THR A 46 5.91 -0.15 -8.68
N THR A 47 5.86 1.17 -8.83
CA THR A 47 5.43 1.79 -10.08
C THR A 47 6.44 1.41 -11.17
N ASP A 48 6.00 0.62 -12.14
CA ASP A 48 6.82 0.25 -13.30
C ASP A 48 6.88 1.46 -14.23
N TYR A 49 8.02 2.17 -14.21
CA TYR A 49 8.21 3.41 -14.94
C TYR A 49 8.65 3.10 -16.37
N GLY A 50 7.78 3.37 -17.34
CA GLY A 50 8.08 3.26 -18.76
C GLY A 50 8.66 4.57 -19.32
N VAL A 51 9.57 4.48 -20.29
CA VAL A 51 10.06 5.66 -21.01
C VAL A 51 8.93 6.27 -21.83
N LEU A 52 8.52 7.50 -21.48
CA LEU A 52 7.52 8.25 -22.23
C LEU A 52 8.18 9.17 -23.26
N PHE A 53 9.22 9.89 -22.83
CA PHE A 53 9.97 10.82 -23.68
C PHE A 53 11.46 10.80 -23.33
N THR A 54 12.31 11.00 -24.33
CA THR A 54 13.77 11.10 -24.22
C THR A 54 14.31 12.24 -25.07
N ASN A 55 15.52 12.71 -24.77
CA ASN A 55 16.20 13.76 -25.52
C ASN A 55 15.41 15.08 -25.57
N LEU A 56 14.74 15.41 -24.46
CA LEU A 56 14.01 16.65 -24.30
C LEU A 56 14.97 17.81 -23.97
N SER A 57 14.65 18.99 -24.48
CA SER A 57 15.21 20.24 -23.96
C SER A 57 14.75 20.46 -22.50
N GLN A 58 15.51 21.25 -21.72
CA GLN A 58 15.10 21.54 -20.34
C GLN A 58 13.79 22.33 -20.28
N GLU A 59 13.55 23.23 -21.24
CA GLU A 59 12.30 23.98 -21.33
C GLU A 59 11.09 23.05 -21.56
N ASP A 60 11.20 22.12 -22.52
CA ASP A 60 10.11 21.19 -22.85
C ASP A 60 9.83 20.21 -21.71
N ALA A 61 10.89 19.70 -21.05
CA ALA A 61 10.75 18.82 -19.90
C ALA A 61 9.98 19.51 -18.76
N GLY A 62 10.28 20.78 -18.48
CA GLY A 62 9.57 21.57 -17.46
C GLY A 62 8.07 21.76 -17.78
N ALA A 63 7.74 22.01 -19.05
CA ALA A 63 6.35 22.13 -19.50
C ALA A 63 5.59 20.80 -19.36
N ILE A 64 6.21 19.66 -19.71
CA ILE A 64 5.60 18.32 -19.59
C ILE A 64 5.40 17.95 -18.12
N VAL A 65 6.41 18.16 -17.26
CA VAL A 65 6.32 17.93 -15.81
C VAL A 65 5.16 18.71 -15.20
N THR A 66 4.96 19.97 -15.60
CA THR A 66 3.85 20.80 -15.11
C THR A 66 2.49 20.18 -15.46
N LYS A 67 2.33 19.66 -16.69
CA LYS A 67 1.12 18.95 -17.11
C LYS A 67 0.92 17.63 -16.35
N LEU A 68 1.96 16.84 -16.14
CA LEU A 68 1.89 15.57 -15.40
C LEU A 68 1.51 15.80 -13.93
N LYS A 69 2.08 16.82 -13.29
CA LYS A 69 1.70 17.28 -11.94
C LYS A 69 0.22 17.66 -11.88
N GLY A 70 -0.27 18.45 -12.85
CA GLY A 70 -1.67 18.86 -12.92
C GLY A 70 -2.65 17.68 -13.04
N LYS A 71 -2.20 16.58 -13.69
CA LYS A 71 -2.98 15.34 -13.85
C LYS A 71 -2.76 14.32 -12.72
N LYS A 72 -1.90 14.61 -11.73
CA LYS A 72 -1.51 13.69 -10.65
C LYS A 72 -0.98 12.34 -11.14
N VAL A 73 -0.29 12.35 -12.29
CA VAL A 73 0.37 11.15 -12.82
C VAL A 73 1.74 11.02 -12.14
N PRO A 74 2.07 9.88 -11.52
CA PRO A 74 3.42 9.62 -11.02
C PRO A 74 4.42 9.69 -12.18
N TYR A 75 5.56 10.34 -11.97
CA TYR A 75 6.59 10.45 -13.01
C TYR A 75 7.99 10.48 -12.39
N ARG A 76 8.98 10.08 -13.17
CA ARG A 76 10.40 10.12 -12.83
C ARG A 76 11.18 10.87 -13.90
N LEU A 77 12.13 11.69 -13.47
CA LEU A 77 13.09 12.35 -14.35
C LEU A 77 14.40 11.58 -14.37
N GLU A 78 14.92 11.32 -15.55
CA GLU A 78 16.22 10.69 -15.78
C GLU A 78 17.08 11.53 -16.72
N SER A 79 18.35 11.13 -16.90
CA SER A 79 19.31 11.78 -17.82
C SER A 79 19.44 13.29 -17.59
N GLY A 80 19.48 13.71 -16.32
CA GLY A 80 19.58 15.12 -15.95
C GLY A 80 18.34 15.96 -16.27
N GLY A 81 17.16 15.32 -16.41
CA GLY A 81 15.89 15.99 -16.72
C GLY A 81 15.54 16.02 -18.21
N THR A 82 16.31 15.34 -19.05
CA THR A 82 16.04 15.22 -20.51
C THR A 82 15.21 13.99 -20.87
N ALA A 83 14.91 13.13 -19.89
CA ALA A 83 14.03 11.98 -20.04
C ALA A 83 12.94 11.98 -18.95
N ILE A 84 11.72 11.62 -19.35
CA ILE A 84 10.55 11.50 -18.47
C ILE A 84 10.01 10.08 -18.58
N LEU A 85 9.87 9.43 -17.43
CA LEU A 85 9.24 8.12 -17.29
C LEU A 85 7.95 8.26 -16.47
N VAL A 86 6.95 7.43 -16.78
CA VAL A 86 5.64 7.40 -16.09
C VAL A 86 5.21 5.98 -15.78
#